data_AF-A0AAX3LJC8-F1
#
_entry.id   AF-A0AAX3LJC8-F1
#
_cell.length_a   1.000
_cell.length_b   1.000
_cell.length_c   1.000
_cell.angle_alpha   90.00
_cell.angle_beta   90.00
_cell.angle_gamma   90.00
#
_symmetry.space_group_name_H-M   'P 1'
#
loop_
_entity.id
_entity.type
_entity.pdbx_description
1 polymer ?
#
loop_
_entity_poly.entity_id
_entity_poly.type
_entity_poly.pdbx_seq_one_letter_code
_entity_poly.pdbx_strand_id
1 'polypeptide(L)'
;MATLQELIDLTPAQEKAWKRLEKAVKDFRAAGGKFYSVLDTLSAYNGEHVATINGDTGYHTASVHMPSIDSPGFTSWADDWHGITLEDGIEVEEE
;
A
#
# COMPACT_ATOMS: atom_id res chain seq x y z
N MET A 1 5.92 -8.66 29.39
CA MET A 1 5.85 -7.46 28.54
C MET A 1 5.63 -7.93 27.13
N ALA A 2 4.77 -7.25 26.36
CA ALA A 2 4.64 -7.50 24.93
C ALA A 2 5.90 -6.99 24.20
N THR A 3 6.33 -7.71 23.18
CA THR A 3 7.39 -7.33 22.25
C THR A 3 6.89 -6.27 21.27
N LEU A 4 7.82 -5.54 20.63
CA LEU A 4 7.48 -4.56 19.60
C LEU A 4 6.70 -5.19 18.44
N GLN A 5 6.99 -6.45 18.10
CA GLN A 5 6.25 -7.19 17.07
C GLN A 5 4.80 -7.44 17.49
N GLU A 6 4.57 -7.96 18.69
CA GLU A 6 3.22 -8.24 19.20
C GLU A 6 2.35 -6.97 19.29
N LEU A 7 2.97 -5.79 19.49
CA LEU A 7 2.26 -4.52 19.53
C LEU A 7 1.75 -4.06 18.16
N ILE A 8 2.32 -4.54 17.06
CA ILE A 8 1.93 -4.12 15.71
C ILE A 8 1.25 -5.21 14.88
N ASP A 9 1.34 -6.46 15.35
CA ASP A 9 0.75 -7.63 14.70
C ASP A 9 -0.74 -7.44 14.45
N LEU A 10 -1.16 -7.81 13.25
CA LEU A 10 -2.57 -7.76 12.86
C LEU A 10 -3.40 -8.64 13.78
N THR A 11 -4.56 -8.13 14.19
CA THR A 11 -5.60 -8.97 14.78
C THR A 11 -6.08 -10.01 13.76
N PRO A 12 -6.68 -11.14 14.19
CA PRO A 12 -7.20 -12.15 13.27
C PRO A 12 -8.22 -11.60 12.25
N ALA A 13 -9.01 -10.60 12.63
CA ALA A 13 -9.95 -9.93 11.73
C ALA A 13 -9.23 -9.09 10.67
N GLN A 14 -8.19 -8.35 11.06
CA GLN A 14 -7.35 -7.56 10.15
C GLN A 14 -6.56 -8.47 9.20
N GLU A 15 -6.01 -9.59 9.68
CA GLU A 15 -5.30 -10.56 8.84
C GLU A 15 -6.22 -11.15 7.76
N LYS A 16 -7.48 -11.47 8.11
CA LYS A 16 -8.49 -11.94 7.16
C LYS A 16 -8.81 -10.87 6.10
N ALA A 17 -8.89 -9.60 6.49
CA ALA A 17 -9.11 -8.50 5.56
C ALA A 17 -7.88 -8.29 4.65
N TRP A 18 -6.68 -8.36 5.21
CA TRP A 18 -5.41 -8.26 4.49
C TRP A 18 -5.29 -9.31 3.38
N LYS A 19 -5.57 -10.58 3.68
CA LYS A 19 -5.58 -11.67 2.67
C LYS A 19 -6.55 -11.42 1.51
N ARG A 20 -7.68 -10.75 1.77
CA ARG A 20 -8.63 -10.36 0.71
C ARG A 20 -8.07 -9.25 -0.17
N LEU A 21 -7.38 -8.27 0.44
CA LEU A 21 -6.70 -7.20 -0.30
C LEU A 21 -5.58 -7.76 -1.17
N GLU A 22 -4.74 -8.64 -0.64
CA GLU A 22 -3.69 -9.34 -1.41
C GLU A 22 -4.28 -10.06 -2.62
N LYS A 23 -5.41 -10.76 -2.43
CA LYS A 23 -6.10 -11.44 -3.52
C LYS A 23 -6.64 -10.43 -4.55
N ALA A 24 -7.27 -9.35 -4.10
CA ALA A 24 -7.82 -8.32 -4.99
C ALA A 24 -6.74 -7.67 -5.86
N VAL A 25 -5.57 -7.35 -5.28
CA VAL A 25 -4.42 -6.82 -6.02
C VAL A 25 -3.96 -7.82 -7.10
N LYS A 26 -3.85 -9.11 -6.75
CA LYS A 26 -3.47 -10.17 -7.69
C LYS A 26 -4.48 -10.33 -8.82
N ASP A 27 -5.77 -10.41 -8.50
CA ASP A 27 -6.86 -10.57 -9.47
C ASP A 27 -6.93 -9.38 -10.43
N PHE A 28 -6.81 -8.15 -9.92
CA PHE A 28 -6.83 -6.93 -10.74
C PHE A 28 -5.69 -6.91 -11.77
N ARG A 29 -4.47 -7.27 -11.35
CA ARG A 29 -3.33 -7.38 -12.27
C ARG A 29 -3.51 -8.50 -13.29
N ALA A 30 -4.06 -9.64 -12.87
CA ALA A 30 -4.36 -10.74 -13.77
C ALA A 30 -5.39 -10.35 -14.86
N ALA A 31 -6.28 -9.41 -14.55
CA ALA A 31 -7.22 -8.82 -15.51
C ALA A 31 -6.61 -7.70 -16.40
N GLY A 32 -5.31 -7.42 -16.28
CA GLY A 32 -4.61 -6.39 -17.05
C GLY A 32 -4.62 -5.00 -16.39
N GLY A 33 -5.16 -4.89 -15.17
CA GLY A 33 -5.16 -3.65 -14.41
C GLY A 33 -3.74 -3.18 -14.04
N LYS A 34 -3.55 -1.87 -14.02
CA LYS A 34 -2.29 -1.21 -13.64
C LYS A 34 -2.55 -0.28 -12.46
N PHE A 35 -1.58 -0.20 -11.56
CA PHE A 35 -1.63 0.74 -10.45
C PHE A 35 -0.79 1.98 -10.77
N TYR A 36 -0.99 3.01 -9.97
CA TYR A 36 -0.14 4.18 -9.87
C TYR A 36 -0.08 4.56 -8.39
N SER A 37 1.11 4.63 -7.82
CA SER A 37 1.36 5.28 -6.53
C SER A 37 2.79 5.81 -6.48
N VAL A 38 3.21 6.32 -5.33
CA VAL A 38 4.56 6.87 -5.14
C VAL A 38 5.52 5.83 -4.53
N LEU A 39 5.00 4.77 -3.89
CA LEU A 39 5.77 3.75 -3.19
C LEU A 39 5.39 2.35 -3.67
N ASP A 40 6.38 1.49 -3.95
CA ASP A 40 6.16 0.15 -4.51
C ASP A 40 5.58 -0.90 -3.53
N THR A 41 5.46 -0.52 -2.25
CA THR A 41 5.07 -1.43 -1.18
C THR A 41 3.94 -0.84 -0.35
N LEU A 42 2.85 -1.60 -0.24
CA LEU A 42 1.82 -1.36 0.76
C LEU A 42 2.06 -2.28 1.96
N SER A 43 2.22 -1.72 3.15
CA SER A 43 2.42 -2.47 4.39
C SER A 43 1.25 -2.27 5.37
N ALA A 44 0.93 -3.29 6.16
CA ALA A 44 -0.14 -3.25 7.15
C ALA A 44 0.37 -3.42 8.60
N TYR A 45 -0.34 -2.79 9.54
CA TYR A 45 -0.15 -2.91 10.99
C TYR A 45 -1.51 -2.67 11.71
N ASN A 46 -1.64 -3.09 12.97
CA ASN A 46 -2.94 -3.09 13.67
C ASN A 46 -3.49 -1.70 14.06
N GLY A 47 -2.65 -0.67 14.04
CA GLY A 47 -2.99 0.72 14.37
C GLY A 47 -3.25 1.03 15.84
N GLU A 48 -3.25 0.05 16.74
CA GLU A 48 -3.64 0.26 18.15
C GLU A 48 -2.58 1.04 18.95
N HIS A 49 -1.31 0.77 18.67
CA HIS A 49 -0.18 1.28 19.45
C HIS A 49 0.74 2.22 18.66
N VAL A 50 0.38 2.56 17.41
CA VAL A 50 1.16 3.45 16.54
C VAL A 50 0.46 4.81 16.45
N ALA A 51 1.06 5.84 17.03
CA ALA A 51 0.49 7.19 17.06
C ALA A 51 0.78 8.01 15.78
N THR A 52 1.94 7.80 15.15
CA THR A 52 2.37 8.50 13.92
C THR A 52 3.45 7.70 13.21
N ILE A 53 3.59 7.92 11.89
CA ILE A 53 4.69 7.39 11.07
C ILE A 53 5.42 8.60 10.49
N ASN A 54 6.69 8.79 10.88
CA ASN A 54 7.57 9.83 10.39
C ASN A 54 9.01 9.31 10.26
N GLY A 55 9.88 10.09 9.61
CA GLY A 55 11.28 9.71 9.37
C GLY A 55 12.26 10.13 10.49
N ASP A 56 11.79 10.86 11.50
CA ASP A 56 12.69 11.63 12.38
C ASP A 56 12.95 10.95 13.73
N THR A 57 12.01 10.17 14.27
CA THR A 57 12.10 9.61 15.63
C THR A 57 11.34 8.28 15.78
N GLY A 58 11.83 7.40 16.66
CA GLY A 58 11.12 6.16 17.05
C GLY A 58 11.80 4.86 16.61
N TYR A 59 11.02 3.78 16.52
CA TYR A 59 11.49 2.48 16.04
C TYR A 59 11.40 2.40 14.52
N HIS A 60 12.48 1.96 13.87
CA HIS A 60 12.47 1.75 12.42
C HIS A 60 11.58 0.58 12.03
N THR A 61 10.85 0.73 10.92
CA THR A 61 10.08 -0.35 10.30
C THR A 61 10.94 -1.56 9.95
N ALA A 62 12.25 -1.38 9.72
CA ALA A 62 13.20 -2.48 9.53
C ALA A 62 13.44 -3.36 10.78
N SER A 63 13.01 -2.91 11.96
CA SER A 63 13.16 -3.66 13.22
C SER A 63 11.99 -4.60 13.51
N VAL A 64 11.00 -4.64 12.63
CA VAL A 64 9.75 -5.41 12.79
C VAL A 64 9.31 -5.98 11.46
N HIS A 65 8.50 -7.04 11.50
CA HIS A 65 7.83 -7.55 10.33
C HIS A 65 6.48 -6.88 10.16
N MET A 66 6.19 -6.39 8.96
CA MET A 66 4.87 -5.93 8.54
C MET A 66 4.45 -6.72 7.31
N PRO A 67 3.26 -7.35 7.28
CA PRO A 67 2.70 -7.92 6.08
C PRO A 67 2.68 -6.85 4.97
N SER A 68 3.21 -7.19 3.81
CA SER A 68 3.36 -6.25 2.71
C SER A 68 3.00 -6.84 1.36
N ILE A 69 2.44 -6.00 0.50
CA ILE A 69 2.22 -6.28 -0.91
C ILE A 69 3.25 -5.47 -1.67
N ASP A 70 4.20 -6.17 -2.28
CA ASP A 70 5.16 -5.60 -3.22
C ASP A 70 4.62 -5.75 -4.65
N SER A 71 4.47 -4.63 -5.36
CA SER A 71 3.96 -4.65 -6.73
C SER A 71 4.69 -3.62 -7.59
N PRO A 72 5.63 -4.07 -8.47
CA PRO A 72 6.23 -3.21 -9.48
C PRO A 72 5.14 -2.57 -10.34
N GLY A 73 5.08 -1.24 -10.37
CA GLY A 73 3.96 -0.48 -10.94
C GLY A 73 3.08 0.22 -9.89
N PHE A 74 3.43 0.13 -8.62
CA PHE A 74 3.03 1.11 -7.60
C PHE A 74 3.90 2.37 -7.64
N THR A 75 4.67 2.61 -8.71
CA THR A 75 5.43 3.83 -8.97
C THR A 75 4.96 4.51 -10.26
N SER A 76 4.85 5.84 -10.24
CA SER A 76 5.66 6.63 -11.16
C SER A 76 6.54 7.60 -10.37
N TRP A 77 7.60 8.01 -11.05
CA TRP A 77 8.78 8.68 -10.53
C TRP A 77 8.38 9.90 -9.70
N ALA A 78 8.92 9.97 -8.49
CA ALA A 78 8.70 11.07 -7.56
C ALA A 78 8.94 12.44 -8.24
N ASP A 79 8.06 13.39 -7.90
CA ASP A 79 8.21 14.85 -7.94
C ASP A 79 7.61 15.71 -9.07
N ASP A 80 6.70 15.24 -9.94
CA ASP A 80 5.96 16.17 -10.82
C ASP A 80 4.45 15.91 -10.89
N TRP A 81 3.68 16.95 -11.26
CA TRP A 81 2.26 16.82 -11.58
C TRP A 81 2.13 15.90 -12.81
N HIS A 82 1.45 14.77 -12.67
CA HIS A 82 1.31 13.81 -13.77
C HIS A 82 -0.12 13.81 -14.29
N GLY A 83 -0.30 14.24 -15.54
CA GLY A 83 -1.49 13.96 -16.32
C GLY A 83 -1.42 12.55 -16.92
N ILE A 84 -2.58 11.93 -17.14
CA ILE A 84 -2.70 10.72 -17.94
C ILE A 84 -3.10 11.11 -19.37
N THR A 85 -2.45 10.53 -20.37
CA THR A 85 -2.88 10.64 -21.78
C THR A 85 -3.76 9.44 -22.11
N LEU A 86 -4.98 9.69 -22.56
CA LEU A 86 -5.91 8.66 -23.01
C LEU A 86 -5.63 8.27 -24.48
N GLU A 87 -6.14 7.10 -24.90
CA GLU A 87 -6.05 6.65 -26.29
C GLU A 87 -6.88 7.54 -27.24
N ASP A 88 -6.44 7.65 -28.50
CA ASP A 88 -7.15 8.42 -29.54
C ASP A 88 -8.61 7.93 -29.70
N GLY A 89 -9.57 8.85 -29.60
CA GLY A 89 -11.01 8.58 -29.81
C GLY A 89 -11.87 8.47 -28.55
N ILE A 90 -11.32 8.71 -27.36
CA ILE A 90 -12.10 8.79 -26.11
C ILE A 90 -12.58 10.23 -25.89
N GLU A 91 -13.89 10.45 -25.96
CA GLU A 91 -14.52 11.73 -25.58
C GLU A 91 -14.69 11.80 -24.05
N VAL A 92 -14.26 12.91 -23.46
CA VAL A 92 -14.41 13.20 -22.02
C VAL A 92 -15.38 14.38 -21.92
N GLU A 93 -16.51 14.20 -21.23
CA GLU A 93 -17.44 15.30 -20.97
C GLU A 93 -16.86 16.22 -19.88
N GLU A 94 -16.71 17.51 -20.19
CA GLU A 94 -16.26 18.55 -19.25
C GLU A 94 -17.49 19.25 -18.62
N GLU A 95 -17.50 19.44 -17.29
CA GLU A 95 -18.38 20.39 -16.56
C GLU A 95 -17.75 21.78 -16.51
#